data_AF-A0A5N6TQT6-F1
#
_entry.id   AF-A0A5N6TQT6-F1
#
_cell.length_a   1.000
_cell.length_b   1.000
_cell.length_c   1.000
_cell.angle_alpha   90.00
_cell.angle_beta   90.00
_cell.angle_gamma   90.00
#
_symmetry.space_group_name_H-M   'P 1'
#
loop_
_entity.id
_entity.type
_entity.pdbx_description
1 polymer ?
#
loop_
_entity_poly.entity_id
_entity_poly.type
_entity_poly.pdbx_seq_one_letter_code
_entity_poly.pdbx_strand_id
1 'polypeptide(L)'
;MATKTRTIRQRRVDNAKSRYQQRNRRMSSLFLKAFEYCHLCDADMSIKVRLRHNGEIVVFNSNDNWSPTQAQLATYYPKPKQVTWQELAAKYEG
;
A
#
# COMPACT_ATOMS: atom_id res chain seq x y z
N MET A 1 -2.75 -13.33 -22.72
CA MET A 1 -2.81 -14.05 -21.42
C MET A 1 -4.05 -13.57 -20.68
N ALA A 2 -4.92 -14.47 -20.21
CA ALA A 2 -6.14 -14.07 -19.50
C ALA A 2 -5.78 -13.46 -18.14
N THR A 3 -6.08 -12.16 -17.95
CA THR A 3 -5.83 -11.48 -16.68
C THR A 3 -6.85 -11.98 -15.66
N LYS A 4 -6.42 -12.80 -14.70
CA LYS A 4 -7.29 -13.34 -13.66
C LYS A 4 -7.75 -12.19 -12.75
N THR A 5 -9.04 -11.84 -12.80
CA THR A 5 -9.62 -10.83 -11.92
C THR A 5 -9.49 -11.22 -10.45
N ARG A 6 -9.06 -10.27 -9.62
CA ARG A 6 -9.00 -10.44 -8.16
C ARG A 6 -10.30 -9.89 -7.56
N THR A 7 -10.96 -10.60 -6.66
CA THR A 7 -12.14 -10.05 -5.97
C THR A 7 -11.78 -9.61 -4.55
N ILE A 8 -12.11 -8.38 -4.18
CA ILE A 8 -12.07 -7.94 -2.78
C ILE A 8 -13.32 -8.52 -2.10
N ARG A 9 -13.17 -9.72 -1.54
CA ARG A 9 -14.27 -10.35 -0.81
C ARG A 9 -14.59 -9.53 0.43
N GLN A 10 -15.79 -8.99 0.47
CA GLN A 10 -16.39 -8.49 1.71
C GLN A 10 -16.66 -9.68 2.64
N ARG A 11 -16.51 -9.44 3.95
CA ARG A 11 -16.67 -10.49 4.95
C ARG A 11 -18.16 -10.71 5.21
N ARG A 12 -18.56 -11.97 5.41
CA ARG A 12 -19.95 -12.35 5.74
C ARG A 12 -20.40 -11.85 7.12
N VAL A 13 -19.46 -11.62 8.04
CA VAL A 13 -19.73 -11.12 9.40
C VAL A 13 -19.08 -9.75 9.55
N ASP A 14 -19.89 -8.74 9.83
CA ASP A 14 -19.46 -7.34 9.93
C ASP A 14 -19.71 -6.76 11.33
N ASN A 15 -18.90 -7.18 12.30
CA ASN A 15 -18.86 -6.57 13.63
C ASN A 15 -17.55 -5.81 13.88
N ALA A 16 -17.53 -4.92 14.87
CA ALA A 16 -16.38 -4.06 15.17
C ALA A 16 -15.08 -4.86 15.40
N LYS A 17 -15.16 -5.97 16.15
CA LYS A 17 -14.01 -6.85 16.42
C LYS A 17 -13.47 -7.47 15.12
N SER A 18 -14.34 -7.93 14.23
CA SER A 18 -13.96 -8.54 12.96
C SER A 18 -13.31 -7.54 11.99
N ARG A 19 -13.79 -6.28 11.97
CA ARG A 19 -13.19 -5.18 11.21
C ARG A 19 -11.81 -4.80 11.75
N TYR A 20 -11.69 -4.68 13.07
CA TYR A 20 -10.41 -4.44 13.75
C TYR A 20 -9.38 -5.52 13.40
N GLN A 21 -9.75 -6.79 13.52
CA GLN A 21 -8.86 -7.91 13.17
C GLN A 21 -8.48 -7.91 11.68
N GLN A 22 -9.43 -7.65 10.78
CA GLN A 22 -9.13 -7.59 9.36
C GLN A 22 -8.14 -6.47 9.05
N ARG A 23 -8.35 -5.28 9.63
CA ARG A 23 -7.46 -4.14 9.49
C ARG A 23 -6.05 -4.48 9.96
N ASN A 24 -5.90 -5.01 11.17
CA ASN A 24 -4.60 -5.36 11.72
C ASN A 24 -3.88 -6.39 10.85
N ARG A 25 -4.56 -7.46 10.41
CA ARG A 25 -3.97 -8.47 9.52
C ARG A 25 -3.50 -7.88 8.19
N ARG A 26 -4.32 -7.02 7.56
CA ARG A 26 -3.97 -6.36 6.29
C ARG A 26 -2.81 -5.38 6.47
N MET A 27 -2.80 -4.62 7.57
CA MET A 27 -1.74 -3.68 7.91
C MET A 27 -0.42 -4.41 8.14
N SER A 28 -0.39 -5.46 8.97
CA SER A 28 0.82 -6.28 9.17
C SER A 28 1.30 -6.91 7.87
N SER A 29 0.39 -7.48 7.05
CA SER A 29 0.76 -8.08 5.76
C SER A 29 1.34 -7.05 4.79
N LEU A 30 0.81 -5.83 4.76
CA LEU A 30 1.32 -4.74 3.92
C LEU A 30 2.77 -4.41 4.27
N PHE A 31 3.07 -4.21 5.56
CA PHE A 31 4.41 -3.87 6.01
C PHE A 31 5.41 -5.02 5.85
N LEU A 32 4.99 -6.26 6.11
CA LEU A 32 5.83 -7.44 5.83
C LEU A 32 6.17 -7.54 4.34
N LYS A 33 5.20 -7.32 3.45
CA LYS A 33 5.46 -7.33 2.00
C LYS A 33 6.35 -6.17 1.55
N ALA A 34 6.22 -5.00 2.16
CA ALA A 34 7.10 -3.88 1.90
C ALA A 34 8.54 -4.20 2.32
N PHE A 35 8.74 -4.75 3.52
CA PHE A 35 10.03 -5.21 4.00
C PHE A 35 10.65 -6.27 3.09
N GLU A 36 9.88 -7.31 2.74
CA GLU A 36 10.32 -8.37 1.80
C GLU A 36 10.77 -7.76 0.47
N TYR A 37 10.01 -6.82 -0.09
CA TYR A 37 10.34 -6.18 -1.37
C TYR A 37 11.63 -5.37 -1.28
N CYS A 38 11.81 -4.59 -0.22
CA CYS A 38 13.05 -3.83 -0.02
C CYS A 38 14.27 -4.77 0.03
N HIS A 39 14.15 -5.87 0.78
CA HIS A 39 15.22 -6.84 0.96
C HIS A 39 15.54 -7.64 -0.31
N LEU A 40 14.52 -8.01 -1.10
CA LEU A 40 14.68 -8.89 -2.27
C LEU A 40 14.95 -8.15 -3.57
N CYS A 41 14.61 -6.87 -3.66
CA CYS A 41 14.60 -6.13 -4.93
C CYS A 41 15.48 -4.88 -4.95
N ASP A 42 16.36 -4.68 -3.96
CA ASP A 42 17.24 -3.50 -3.84
C ASP A 42 16.48 -2.19 -4.05
N ALA A 43 15.41 -2.04 -3.26
CA ALA A 43 14.47 -0.95 -3.41
C ALA A 43 14.21 -0.29 -2.06
N ASP A 44 14.14 1.03 -2.05
CA ASP A 44 13.66 1.76 -0.89
C ASP A 44 12.14 2.00 -0.97
N MET A 45 11.44 1.89 0.16
CA MET A 45 10.00 2.13 0.27
C MET A 45 9.65 2.98 1.48
N SER A 46 8.72 3.92 1.28
CA SER A 46 8.10 4.72 2.33
C SER A 46 6.59 4.59 2.24
N ILE A 47 5.95 4.09 3.29
CA ILE A 47 4.51 3.86 3.37
C ILE A 47 3.94 4.67 4.53
N LYS A 48 2.98 5.55 4.24
CA LYS A 48 2.23 6.32 5.24
C LYS A 48 0.77 5.90 5.19
N VAL A 49 0.24 5.37 6.30
CA VAL A 49 -1.16 4.96 6.42
C VAL A 49 -1.85 5.82 7.45
N ARG A 50 -2.85 6.60 7.04
CA ARG A 50 -3.77 7.28 7.96
C ARG A 50 -5.05 6.47 8.12
N LEU A 51 -5.33 6.04 9.34
CA LEU A 51 -6.57 5.38 9.69
C LEU A 51 -7.71 6.40 9.75
N ARG A 52 -8.59 6.40 8.76
CA ARG A 52 -9.66 7.41 8.62
C ARG A 52 -10.59 7.53 9.83
N HIS A 53 -10.83 6.42 10.55
CA HIS A 53 -11.77 6.40 11.67
C HIS A 53 -11.29 7.10 12.95
N ASN A 54 -9.97 7.19 13.18
CA ASN A 54 -9.39 7.75 14.41
C ASN A 54 -8.23 8.74 14.14
N GLY A 55 -7.86 8.95 12.88
CA GLY A 55 -6.79 9.86 12.49
C GLY A 55 -5.38 9.32 12.72
N GLU A 56 -5.22 8.15 13.35
CA GLU A 56 -3.93 7.55 13.66
C GLU A 56 -3.10 7.32 12.39
N ILE A 57 -1.82 7.71 12.44
CA ILE A 57 -0.88 7.59 11.33
C ILE A 57 0.18 6.57 11.71
N VAL A 58 0.35 5.55 10.85
CA VAL A 58 1.45 4.61 10.94
C VAL A 58 2.37 4.80 9.74
N VAL A 59 3.67 4.86 10.00
CA VAL A 59 4.70 5.08 8.99
C VAL A 59 5.68 3.92 9.00
N PHE A 60 6.04 3.44 7.82
CA PHE A 60 7.17 2.57 7.58
C PHE A 60 8.12 3.27 6.61
N ASN A 61 9.42 3.22 6.89
CA ASN A 61 10.45 3.72 6.02
C ASN A 61 11.61 2.73 6.02
N SER A 62 12.07 2.30 4.84
CA SER A 62 13.24 1.41 4.72
C SER A 62 14.55 2.15 4.99
N ASN A 63 14.57 3.45 4.71
CA ASN A 63 15.72 4.34 4.85
C ASN A 63 15.20 5.69 5.34
N ASP A 64 15.76 6.22 6.44
CA ASP A 64 15.26 7.42 7.10
C ASP A 64 15.14 8.65 6.17
N ASN A 65 15.93 8.69 5.09
CA ASN A 65 15.92 9.78 4.11
C ASN A 65 15.03 9.51 2.87
N TRP A 66 14.44 8.32 2.75
CA TRP A 66 13.65 7.95 1.59
C TRP A 66 12.21 8.45 1.69
N SER A 67 11.97 9.68 1.21
CA SER A 67 10.63 10.16 0.83
C SER A 67 10.76 11.51 0.10
N PRO A 68 11.06 11.53 -1.21
CA PRO A 68 11.14 12.78 -1.95
C PRO A 68 9.78 13.50 -1.98
N THR A 69 9.82 14.82 -1.85
CA THR A 69 8.64 15.68 -2.03
C THR A 69 8.14 15.62 -3.48
N GLN A 70 6.89 16.02 -3.72
CA GLN A 70 6.34 16.07 -5.07
C GLN A 70 7.15 17.00 -5.99
N ALA A 71 7.70 18.09 -5.45
CA ALA A 71 8.57 19.01 -6.18
C ALA A 71 9.90 18.35 -6.57
N GLN A 72 10.50 17.58 -5.66
CA GLN A 72 11.71 16.80 -5.95
C GLN A 72 11.44 15.70 -6.98
N LEU A 73 10.30 15.01 -6.90
CA LEU A 73 9.94 13.98 -7.88
C LEU A 73 9.84 14.52 -9.32
N ALA A 74 9.49 15.79 -9.51
CA ALA A 74 9.40 16.41 -10.82
C ALA A 74 10.76 16.60 -11.51
N THR A 75 11.87 16.58 -10.75
CA THR A 75 13.22 16.76 -11.28
C THR A 75 13.94 15.45 -11.59
N TYR A 76 13.34 14.30 -11.25
CA TYR A 76 14.00 13.00 -11.35
C TYR A 76 14.06 12.46 -12.78
N TYR A 77 15.16 11.78 -13.10
CA TYR A 77 15.32 10.98 -14.32
C TYR A 77 15.74 9.54 -13.96
N PRO A 78 15.07 8.50 -14.49
CA PRO A 78 13.88 8.58 -15.35
C PRO A 78 12.66 9.17 -14.64
N LYS A 79 11.71 9.72 -15.42
CA LYS A 79 10.49 10.33 -14.86
C LYS A 79 9.75 9.29 -14.01
N PRO A 80 9.47 9.58 -12.73
CA PRO A 80 8.77 8.64 -11.86
C PRO A 80 7.41 8.26 -12.44
N LYS A 81 7.09 6.96 -12.41
CA LYS A 81 5.77 6.47 -12.81
C LYS A 81 4.79 6.62 -11.65
N GLN A 82 3.70 7.33 -11.88
CA GLN A 82 2.58 7.39 -10.94
C GLN A 82 1.64 6.21 -11.17
N VAL A 83 1.34 5.46 -10.10
CA VAL A 83 0.30 4.42 -10.12
C VAL A 83 -0.98 5.00 -9.54
N THR A 84 -2.04 5.03 -10.33
CA THR A 84 -3.32 5.64 -9.93
C THR A 84 -4.24 4.66 -9.20
N TRP A 85 -5.24 5.18 -8.47
CA TRP A 85 -6.28 4.35 -7.85
C TRP A 85 -7.02 3.52 -8.90
N GLN A 86 -7.35 4.13 -10.05
CA GLN A 86 -8.05 3.51 -11.17
C GLN A 86 -7.24 2.34 -11.76
N GLU A 87 -5.94 2.51 -11.95
CA GLU A 87 -5.05 1.43 -12.43
C GLU A 87 -5.02 0.23 -11.50
N LEU A 88 -5.06 0.45 -10.17
CA LEU A 88 -5.12 -0.63 -9.21
C LEU A 88 -6.52 -1.24 -9.11
N ALA A 89 -7.57 -0.42 -9.14
CA ALA A 89 -8.96 -0.86 -9.09
C ALA A 89 -9.31 -1.75 -10.29
N ALA A 90 -8.83 -1.42 -11.49
CA ALA A 90 -9.01 -2.22 -12.70
C ALA A 90 -8.49 -3.66 -12.56
N LYS A 91 -7.54 -3.93 -11.66
CA LYS A 91 -7.06 -5.30 -11.37
C LYS A 91 -8.02 -6.12 -10.51
N TYR A 92 -9.03 -5.46 -9.94
CA TYR A 92 -10.05 -6.04 -9.08
C TYR A 92 -11.46 -6.07 -9.69
N GLU A 93 -11.64 -5.55 -10.91
CA GLU A 93 -12.93 -5.53 -11.60
C GLU A 93 -13.13 -6.76 -12.51
N GLY A 94 -14.24 -7.46 -12.26
CA GLY A 94 -14.77 -8.60 -12.99
C GLY A 94 -15.85 -9.27 -12.16
#